data_AF-L0KD40-F1
#
_entry.id   AF-L0KD40-F1
#
_cell.length_a   1.000
_cell.length_b   1.000
_cell.length_c   1.000
_cell.angle_alpha   90.00
_cell.angle_beta   90.00
_cell.angle_gamma   90.00
#
_symmetry.space_group_name_H-M   'P 1'
#
loop_
_entity.id
_entity.type
_entity.pdbx_description
1 polymer ?
#
loop_
_entity_poly.entity_id
_entity_poly.type
_entity_poly.pdbx_seq_one_letter_code
_entity_poly.pdbx_strand_id
1 'polypeptide(L)'
;MKLKAKLILVFVIISIIPLVGCSKQKSKSKAKAKKDQVPTSFVSVVVTTEQVINDLEKFYLQKRKEWKQQAQQKKNKAKNKEKIIEKTEIKSKEQEQGKEKNKQKKKGGKEQGGQKGKKQSKGKKESNQQNNKKSKQKSSEQTKIKITEKIKVQDKKKEKKKSKNKDSKQWEEITNQIKELHDKWNSYESKSSVASEKLNQIEEKLNQLTEIANQKKLLGALWQANQFSLNLANLYEKYNDKKGLKQQIVSNTRQIIYLTWLGNDKAEKLSNIEQLQELVSDLKLKNRKDKKKKEKLKGIEEAVKDLKIAINKGRKEVIKVKGNLIIDKVKKLGAKE
;
A
#
# COMPACT_ATOMS: atom_id res chain seq x y z
N MET A 1 86.92 1.55 38.83
CA MET A 1 85.62 2.05 38.30
C MET A 1 85.60 2.36 36.79
N LYS A 2 86.73 2.46 36.08
CA LYS A 2 86.75 2.81 34.64
C LYS A 2 86.50 1.64 33.65
N LEU A 3 86.52 0.39 34.11
CA LEU A 3 86.25 -0.78 33.25
C LEU A 3 84.75 -1.06 33.06
N LYS A 4 83.93 -0.81 34.09
CA LYS A 4 82.48 -1.08 34.05
C LYS A 4 81.71 -0.11 33.15
N ALA A 5 82.19 1.13 32.99
CA ALA A 5 81.58 2.12 32.10
C ALA A 5 81.83 1.83 30.61
N LYS A 6 82.98 1.24 30.24
CA LYS A 6 83.28 0.87 28.85
C LYS A 6 82.49 -0.36 28.39
N LEU A 7 82.15 -1.26 29.31
CA LEU A 7 81.39 -2.49 29.01
C LEU A 7 79.89 -2.20 28.78
N ILE A 8 79.36 -1.16 29.43
CA ILE A 8 77.97 -0.70 29.23
C ILE A 8 77.83 0.03 27.88
N LEU A 9 78.85 0.78 27.44
CA LEU A 9 78.81 1.49 26.14
C LEU A 9 78.78 0.53 24.93
N VAL A 10 79.44 -0.63 25.03
CA VAL A 10 79.46 -1.66 23.97
C VAL A 10 78.10 -2.36 23.84
N PHE A 11 77.38 -2.57 24.95
CA PHE A 11 76.04 -3.18 24.94
C PHE A 11 74.97 -2.29 24.32
N VAL A 12 75.09 -0.96 24.43
CA VAL A 12 74.15 0.00 23.84
C VAL A 12 74.30 0.11 22.31
N ILE A 13 75.52 -0.06 21.79
CA ILE A 13 75.79 0.03 20.35
C ILE A 13 75.35 -1.25 19.59
N ILE A 14 75.36 -2.41 20.25
CA ILE A 14 74.95 -3.70 19.65
C ILE A 14 73.41 -3.82 19.53
N SER A 15 72.64 -2.95 20.18
CA SER A 15 71.17 -2.99 20.18
C SER A 15 70.51 -2.29 18.97
N ILE A 16 71.29 -1.72 18.04
CA ILE A 16 70.79 -0.97 16.86
C ILE A 16 71.12 -1.69 15.54
N ILE A 17 71.03 -3.03 15.52
CA ILE A 17 70.99 -3.78 14.25
C ILE A 17 69.53 -4.15 14.00
N PRO A 18 68.82 -3.50 13.05
CA PRO A 18 67.59 -4.07 12.54
C PRO A 18 67.95 -5.38 11.84
N LEU A 19 67.52 -6.49 12.43
CA LEU A 19 67.45 -7.79 11.76
C LEU A 19 66.50 -7.65 10.55
N VAL A 20 67.06 -7.25 9.40
CA VAL A 20 66.43 -7.46 8.10
C VAL A 20 66.57 -8.94 7.78
N GLY A 21 65.79 -9.75 8.49
CA GLY A 21 65.52 -11.14 8.15
C GLY A 21 64.67 -11.15 6.88
N CYS A 22 65.34 -11.12 5.72
CA CYS A 22 64.75 -11.42 4.44
C CYS A 22 64.45 -12.93 4.37
N SER A 23 63.41 -13.38 5.10
CA SER A 23 62.83 -14.70 4.83
C SER A 23 61.96 -14.54 3.57
N LYS A 24 62.40 -15.19 2.49
CA LYS A 24 61.57 -15.41 1.30
C LYS A 24 60.46 -16.41 1.65
N GLN A 25 59.52 -15.99 2.49
CA GLN A 25 58.23 -16.62 2.54
C GLN A 25 57.49 -16.17 1.30
N LYS A 26 57.35 -17.09 0.33
CA LYS A 26 56.40 -16.98 -0.79
C LYS A 26 55.04 -16.69 -0.19
N SER A 27 54.72 -15.41 -0.01
CA SER A 27 53.37 -14.96 0.18
C SER A 27 52.69 -15.27 -1.14
N LYS A 28 51.95 -16.40 -1.15
CA LYS A 28 50.76 -16.50 -2.00
C LYS A 28 50.09 -15.15 -1.86
N SER A 29 50.08 -14.37 -2.93
CA SER A 29 49.43 -13.08 -2.96
C SER A 29 48.01 -13.33 -2.44
N LYS A 30 47.74 -12.94 -1.19
CA LYS A 30 46.36 -12.77 -0.75
C LYS A 30 45.84 -11.74 -1.72
N ALA A 31 45.06 -12.22 -2.69
CA ALA A 31 44.33 -11.40 -3.61
C ALA A 31 43.72 -10.28 -2.77
N LYS A 32 44.12 -9.04 -3.04
CA LYS A 32 43.42 -7.87 -2.50
C LYS A 32 41.95 -8.14 -2.78
N ALA A 33 41.19 -8.49 -1.75
CA ALA A 33 39.76 -8.68 -1.87
C ALA A 33 39.21 -7.42 -2.53
N LYS A 34 38.59 -7.57 -3.70
CA LYS A 34 37.99 -6.48 -4.46
C LYS A 34 36.95 -5.82 -3.56
N LYS A 35 37.35 -4.75 -2.85
CA LYS A 35 36.57 -4.06 -1.84
C LYS A 35 35.30 -3.38 -2.39
N ASP A 36 35.12 -3.41 -3.72
CA ASP A 36 34.05 -2.71 -4.43
C ASP A 36 33.07 -3.64 -5.18
N GLN A 37 33.28 -4.96 -5.16
CA GLN A 37 32.41 -5.87 -5.92
C GLN A 37 31.29 -6.40 -5.03
N VAL A 38 30.08 -5.86 -5.24
CA VAL A 38 28.85 -6.32 -4.60
C VAL A 38 28.62 -7.80 -4.97
N PRO A 39 28.44 -8.72 -4.00
CA PRO A 39 28.20 -10.13 -4.29
C PRO A 39 26.97 -10.33 -5.17
N THR A 40 27.07 -11.20 -6.18
CA THR A 40 25.94 -11.50 -7.09
C THR A 40 24.72 -12.04 -6.34
N SER A 41 24.95 -12.86 -5.31
CA SER A 41 23.88 -13.35 -4.42
C SER A 41 23.15 -12.19 -3.74
N PHE A 42 23.86 -11.20 -3.20
CA PHE A 42 23.25 -10.01 -2.61
C PHE A 42 22.47 -9.17 -3.63
N VAL A 43 23.02 -8.97 -4.83
CA VAL A 43 22.31 -8.27 -5.91
C VAL A 43 21.00 -8.99 -6.26
N SER A 44 21.01 -10.33 -6.28
CA SER A 44 19.81 -11.13 -6.55
C SER A 44 18.72 -10.93 -5.50
N VAL A 45 19.08 -10.83 -4.21
CA VAL A 45 18.15 -10.53 -3.11
C VAL A 45 17.51 -9.16 -3.37
N VAL A 46 18.33 -8.12 -3.60
CA VAL A 46 17.86 -6.76 -3.83
C VAL A 46 16.92 -6.65 -5.03
N VAL A 47 17.26 -7.30 -6.15
CA VAL A 47 16.41 -7.29 -7.36
C VAL A 47 15.06 -7.96 -7.09
N THR A 48 15.06 -9.09 -6.39
CA THR A 48 13.85 -9.84 -6.05
C THR A 48 12.96 -9.05 -5.08
N THR A 49 13.56 -8.40 -4.08
CA THR A 49 12.84 -7.47 -3.20
C THR A 49 12.15 -6.35 -3.98
N GLU A 50 12.85 -5.76 -4.95
CA GLU A 50 12.26 -4.71 -5.79
C GLU A 50 11.11 -5.23 -6.66
N GLN A 51 11.21 -6.47 -7.18
CA GLN A 51 10.10 -7.12 -7.90
C GLN A 51 8.87 -7.28 -7.00
N VAL A 52 9.05 -7.85 -5.80
CA VAL A 52 7.99 -7.99 -4.79
C VAL A 52 7.32 -6.66 -4.48
N ILE A 53 8.11 -5.60 -4.23
CA ILE A 53 7.58 -4.26 -3.96
C ILE A 53 6.76 -3.74 -5.16
N ASN A 54 7.31 -3.83 -6.37
CA ASN A 54 6.65 -3.31 -7.57
C ASN A 54 5.32 -4.04 -7.84
N ASP A 55 5.26 -5.35 -7.62
CA ASP A 55 4.05 -6.12 -7.84
C ASP A 55 3.00 -5.88 -6.75
N LEU A 56 3.41 -5.71 -5.49
CA LEU A 56 2.56 -5.22 -4.41
C LEU A 56 2.01 -3.81 -4.70
N GLU A 57 2.84 -2.88 -5.17
CA GLU A 57 2.44 -1.52 -5.55
C GLU A 57 1.40 -1.54 -6.68
N LYS A 58 1.67 -2.30 -7.76
CA LYS A 58 0.73 -2.49 -8.87
C LYS A 58 -0.59 -3.07 -8.36
N PHE A 59 -0.53 -4.09 -7.50
CA PHE A 59 -1.71 -4.72 -6.95
C PHE A 59 -2.54 -3.74 -6.10
N TYR A 60 -1.88 -2.93 -5.26
CA TYR A 60 -2.51 -1.87 -4.49
C TYR A 60 -3.19 -0.81 -5.38
N LEU A 61 -2.50 -0.34 -6.41
CA LEU A 61 -3.05 0.67 -7.32
C LEU A 61 -4.26 0.12 -8.10
N GLN A 62 -4.23 -1.15 -8.50
CA GLN A 62 -5.38 -1.82 -9.11
C GLN A 62 -6.57 -1.87 -8.14
N LYS A 63 -6.36 -2.36 -6.90
CA LYS A 63 -7.41 -2.41 -5.87
C LYS A 63 -8.00 -1.04 -5.58
N ARG A 64 -7.16 -0.01 -5.52
CA ARG A 64 -7.60 1.37 -5.31
C ARG A 64 -8.52 1.87 -6.42
N LYS A 65 -8.23 1.54 -7.70
CA LYS A 65 -9.09 1.90 -8.84
C LYS A 65 -10.45 1.18 -8.75
N GLU A 66 -10.43 -0.11 -8.46
CA GLU A 66 -11.65 -0.93 -8.27
C GLU A 66 -12.53 -0.38 -7.13
N TRP A 67 -11.93 -0.04 -5.97
CA TRP A 67 -12.66 0.54 -4.85
C TRP A 67 -13.29 1.90 -5.17
N LYS A 68 -12.59 2.77 -5.90
CA LYS A 68 -13.14 4.06 -6.36
C LYS A 68 -14.34 3.86 -7.29
N GLN A 69 -14.25 2.95 -8.25
CA GLN A 69 -15.34 2.63 -9.17
C GLN A 69 -16.56 2.07 -8.40
N GLN A 70 -16.33 1.14 -7.47
CA GLN A 70 -17.39 0.58 -6.64
C GLN A 70 -18.06 1.64 -5.76
N ALA A 71 -17.29 2.55 -5.16
CA ALA A 71 -17.82 3.65 -4.37
C ALA A 71 -18.69 4.59 -5.21
N GLN A 72 -18.26 4.92 -6.43
CA GLN A 72 -19.04 5.76 -7.35
C GLN A 72 -20.34 5.09 -7.78
N GLN A 73 -20.30 3.79 -8.11
CA GLN A 73 -21.51 3.04 -8.43
C GLN A 73 -22.50 2.97 -7.26
N LYS A 74 -22.01 2.87 -6.02
CA LYS A 74 -22.87 2.91 -4.82
C LYS A 74 -23.53 4.29 -4.67
N LYS A 75 -22.77 5.38 -4.82
CA LYS A 75 -23.31 6.76 -4.80
C LYS A 75 -24.38 6.98 -5.87
N ASN A 76 -24.14 6.54 -7.11
CA ASN A 76 -25.12 6.69 -8.19
C ASN A 76 -26.40 5.88 -7.94
N LYS A 77 -26.30 4.68 -7.35
CA LYS A 77 -27.47 3.88 -6.95
C LYS A 77 -28.26 4.54 -5.82
N ALA A 78 -27.59 5.14 -4.84
CA ALA A 78 -28.25 5.89 -3.77
C ALA A 78 -29.03 7.09 -4.32
N LYS A 79 -28.38 7.93 -5.15
CA LYS A 79 -29.03 9.08 -5.81
C LYS A 79 -30.23 8.68 -6.69
N ASN A 80 -30.15 7.56 -7.40
CA ASN A 80 -31.28 7.08 -8.18
C ASN A 80 -32.42 6.56 -7.31
N LYS A 81 -32.15 5.97 -6.14
CA LYS A 81 -33.20 5.58 -5.20
C LYS A 81 -33.91 6.79 -4.60
N GLU A 82 -33.17 7.83 -4.19
CA GLU A 82 -33.74 9.09 -3.71
C GLU A 82 -34.64 9.75 -4.76
N LYS A 83 -34.19 9.85 -6.02
CA LYS A 83 -35.01 10.39 -7.12
C LYS A 83 -36.28 9.58 -7.40
N ILE A 84 -36.27 8.27 -7.15
CA ILE A 84 -37.46 7.41 -7.30
C ILE A 84 -38.43 7.66 -6.15
N ILE A 85 -37.93 7.79 -4.91
CA ILE A 85 -38.76 8.08 -3.73
C ILE A 85 -39.44 9.45 -3.89
N GLU A 86 -38.68 10.49 -4.25
CA GLU A 86 -39.20 11.84 -4.46
C GLU A 86 -40.27 11.91 -5.57
N LYS A 87 -40.07 11.20 -6.69
CA LYS A 87 -41.08 11.09 -7.76
C LYS A 87 -42.33 10.30 -7.35
N THR A 88 -42.21 9.38 -6.40
CA THR A 88 -43.34 8.57 -5.92
C THR A 88 -44.18 9.38 -4.93
N GLU A 89 -43.54 10.18 -4.07
CA GLU A 89 -44.23 11.08 -3.12
C GLU A 89 -45.00 12.22 -3.81
N ILE A 90 -44.47 12.78 -4.90
CA ILE A 90 -45.16 13.81 -5.69
C ILE A 90 -46.42 13.25 -6.36
N LYS A 91 -46.35 12.02 -6.91
CA LYS A 91 -47.51 11.37 -7.54
C LYS A 91 -48.62 10.98 -6.55
N SER A 92 -48.27 10.66 -5.30
CA SER A 92 -49.27 10.40 -4.25
C SER A 92 -50.00 11.67 -3.80
N LYS A 93 -49.33 12.83 -3.80
CA LYS A 93 -49.98 14.12 -3.45
C LYS A 93 -50.92 14.63 -4.55
N GLU A 94 -50.61 14.39 -5.83
CA GLU A 94 -51.52 14.74 -6.94
C GLU A 94 -52.79 13.86 -6.99
N GLN A 95 -52.74 12.63 -6.49
CA GLN A 95 -53.93 11.75 -6.41
C GLN A 95 -54.87 12.07 -5.23
N GLU A 96 -54.41 12.75 -4.17
CA GLU A 96 -55.26 13.17 -3.05
C GLU A 96 -56.04 14.46 -3.34
N GLN A 97 -55.48 15.41 -4.11
CA GLN A 97 -56.21 16.63 -4.52
C GLN A 97 -57.28 16.40 -5.60
N GLY A 98 -57.30 15.23 -6.25
CA GLY A 98 -58.32 14.87 -7.24
C GLY A 98 -59.65 14.38 -6.66
N LYS A 99 -59.76 14.12 -5.35
CA LYS A 99 -60.97 13.52 -4.72
C LYS A 99 -61.86 14.51 -3.95
N GLU A 100 -61.48 15.78 -3.83
CA GLU A 100 -62.20 16.75 -2.99
C GLU A 100 -63.26 17.60 -3.71
N LYS A 101 -63.53 17.35 -5.01
CA LYS A 101 -64.58 18.07 -5.77
C LYS A 101 -65.94 17.35 -5.89
N ASN A 102 -66.19 16.26 -5.14
CA ASN A 102 -67.45 15.50 -5.34
C ASN A 102 -68.16 15.02 -4.06
N LYS A 103 -68.24 15.85 -3.02
CA LYS A 103 -69.10 15.60 -1.86
C LYS A 103 -69.75 16.89 -1.34
N GLN A 104 -70.71 17.43 -2.09
CA GLN A 104 -71.65 18.43 -1.56
C GLN A 104 -73.04 18.22 -2.17
N LYS A 105 -73.77 17.21 -1.69
CA LYS A 105 -75.24 17.21 -1.65
C LYS A 105 -75.77 16.06 -0.79
N LYS A 106 -76.77 16.40 0.03
CA LYS A 106 -77.58 15.56 0.94
C LYS A 106 -77.05 15.40 2.37
N LYS A 107 -77.40 16.38 3.21
CA LYS A 107 -77.79 16.17 4.61
C LYS A 107 -79.17 16.77 4.81
N GLY A 108 -80.10 15.96 5.31
CA GLY A 108 -81.42 16.39 5.75
C GLY A 108 -82.14 15.24 6.44
N GLY A 109 -82.47 15.45 7.72
CA GLY A 109 -83.64 14.85 8.38
C GLY A 109 -83.43 13.70 9.37
N LYS A 110 -83.52 14.05 10.67
CA LYS A 110 -84.33 13.44 11.76
C LYS A 110 -84.16 11.96 12.13
N GLU A 111 -84.50 11.47 13.32
CA GLU A 111 -84.54 11.94 14.72
C GLU A 111 -85.01 10.69 15.53
N GLN A 112 -84.48 10.55 16.76
CA GLN A 112 -85.07 9.89 17.94
C GLN A 112 -85.52 8.41 17.94
N GLY A 113 -85.03 7.69 18.98
CA GLY A 113 -85.93 7.02 19.94
C GLY A 113 -85.69 5.54 20.25
N GLY A 114 -85.21 5.24 21.47
CA GLY A 114 -85.91 4.29 22.37
C GLY A 114 -85.50 2.79 22.43
N GLN A 115 -84.63 2.47 23.39
CA GLN A 115 -84.61 1.36 24.38
C GLN A 115 -84.89 -0.14 24.07
N LYS A 116 -83.97 -0.94 24.67
CA LYS A 116 -84.10 -2.23 25.43
C LYS A 116 -84.24 -3.57 24.68
N GLY A 117 -83.35 -4.52 25.05
CA GLY A 117 -83.67 -5.96 25.11
C GLY A 117 -82.54 -6.94 24.79
N LYS A 118 -82.04 -7.69 25.80
CA LYS A 118 -81.11 -8.84 25.74
C LYS A 118 -81.63 -10.00 24.86
N LYS A 119 -80.74 -10.69 24.12
CA LYS A 119 -80.23 -12.07 24.38
C LYS A 119 -79.46 -12.66 23.20
N GLN A 120 -78.42 -13.43 23.52
CA GLN A 120 -77.62 -14.30 22.64
C GLN A 120 -78.45 -15.39 21.96
N SER A 121 -78.10 -15.75 20.72
CA SER A 121 -77.74 -17.13 20.34
C SER A 121 -77.17 -17.20 18.92
N LYS A 122 -76.18 -18.08 18.77
CA LYS A 122 -75.50 -18.53 17.54
C LYS A 122 -76.46 -19.25 16.59
N GLY A 123 -76.18 -19.20 15.28
CA GLY A 123 -76.51 -20.33 14.40
C GLY A 123 -76.80 -20.03 12.92
N LYS A 124 -75.74 -19.98 12.11
CA LYS A 124 -75.56 -20.63 10.79
C LYS A 124 -76.62 -20.51 9.67
N LYS A 125 -76.04 -20.20 8.49
CA LYS A 125 -76.42 -20.54 7.09
C LYS A 125 -77.44 -19.63 6.42
N GLU A 126 -76.89 -18.69 5.66
CA GLU A 126 -77.58 -18.09 4.52
C GLU A 126 -76.95 -18.59 3.22
N SER A 127 -77.84 -18.88 2.30
CA SER A 127 -77.64 -19.37 0.94
C SER A 127 -78.07 -18.26 -0.01
N ASN A 128 -77.36 -18.20 -1.13
CA ASN A 128 -77.76 -17.72 -2.46
C ASN A 128 -77.74 -16.24 -2.83
N GLN A 129 -77.12 -16.04 -4.01
CA GLN A 129 -77.46 -15.09 -5.10
C GLN A 129 -77.36 -13.59 -4.76
N GLN A 130 -76.84 -12.69 -5.59
CA GLN A 130 -76.65 -12.66 -7.04
C GLN A 130 -75.85 -11.40 -7.43
N ASN A 131 -75.14 -11.45 -8.57
CA ASN A 131 -74.90 -10.36 -9.54
C ASN A 131 -74.71 -8.89 -9.06
N ASN A 132 -73.54 -8.30 -9.34
CA ASN A 132 -73.38 -7.48 -10.56
C ASN A 132 -71.94 -6.94 -10.80
N LYS A 133 -71.57 -6.99 -12.09
CA LYS A 133 -70.81 -6.01 -12.89
C LYS A 133 -69.36 -5.60 -12.55
N LYS A 134 -68.48 -6.02 -13.49
CA LYS A 134 -67.73 -5.14 -14.45
C LYS A 134 -66.60 -4.28 -13.86
N SER A 135 -65.35 -4.72 -14.06
CA SER A 135 -64.25 -3.86 -14.54
C SER A 135 -63.03 -4.72 -14.88
N LYS A 136 -62.74 -4.83 -16.18
CA LYS A 136 -61.58 -5.51 -16.74
C LYS A 136 -60.69 -4.41 -17.33
N GLN A 137 -59.72 -3.89 -16.57
CA GLN A 137 -58.60 -3.15 -17.16
C GLN A 137 -57.40 -3.01 -16.20
N LYS A 138 -56.21 -3.29 -16.77
CA LYS A 138 -54.86 -2.91 -16.33
C LYS A 138 -54.19 -3.76 -15.23
N SER A 139 -53.77 -4.95 -15.64
CA SER A 139 -52.60 -5.65 -15.07
C SER A 139 -51.54 -5.77 -16.16
N SER A 140 -50.61 -4.80 -16.26
CA SER A 140 -49.45 -4.93 -17.17
C SER A 140 -48.22 -4.11 -16.75
N GLU A 141 -48.07 -3.75 -15.47
CA GLU A 141 -46.94 -2.90 -15.03
C GLU A 141 -46.12 -3.46 -13.86
N GLN A 142 -46.59 -4.53 -13.19
CA GLN A 142 -45.83 -5.19 -12.13
C GLN A 142 -44.83 -6.25 -12.63
N THR A 143 -44.96 -6.72 -13.89
CA THR A 143 -44.11 -7.81 -14.41
C THR A 143 -42.78 -7.33 -15.00
N LYS A 144 -42.65 -6.05 -15.41
CA LYS A 144 -41.39 -5.49 -15.96
C LYS A 144 -40.34 -5.13 -14.90
N ILE A 145 -40.72 -4.98 -13.63
CA ILE A 145 -39.80 -4.61 -12.55
C ILE A 145 -39.00 -5.84 -12.05
N LYS A 146 -39.59 -7.04 -12.03
CA LYS A 146 -38.91 -8.28 -11.58
C LYS A 146 -37.87 -8.85 -12.55
N ILE A 147 -37.98 -8.56 -13.85
CA ILE A 147 -37.03 -9.08 -14.87
C ILE A 147 -35.73 -8.24 -14.89
N THR A 148 -35.84 -6.93 -14.63
CA THR A 148 -34.68 -6.02 -14.63
C THR A 148 -33.76 -6.20 -13.41
N GLU A 149 -34.28 -6.72 -12.28
CA GLU A 149 -33.48 -7.04 -11.10
C GLU A 149 -32.75 -8.39 -11.19
N LYS A 150 -33.33 -9.42 -11.83
CA LYS A 150 -32.66 -10.73 -11.99
C LYS A 150 -31.47 -10.68 -12.95
N ILE A 151 -31.55 -9.91 -14.04
CA ILE A 151 -30.43 -9.78 -15.02
C ILE A 151 -29.23 -9.04 -14.40
N LYS A 152 -29.46 -7.99 -13.58
CA LYS A 152 -28.38 -7.22 -12.91
C LYS A 152 -27.70 -7.93 -11.73
N VAL A 153 -28.28 -9.03 -11.21
CA VAL A 153 -27.69 -9.82 -10.12
C VAL A 153 -26.77 -10.93 -10.67
N GLN A 154 -27.04 -11.43 -11.87
CA GLN A 154 -26.26 -12.49 -12.49
C GLN A 154 -24.92 -11.98 -13.08
N ASP A 155 -24.90 -10.78 -13.66
CA ASP A 155 -23.66 -10.13 -14.13
C ASP A 155 -22.71 -9.75 -12.99
N LYS A 156 -23.24 -9.23 -11.87
CA LYS A 156 -22.42 -8.91 -10.68
C LYS A 156 -21.81 -10.16 -10.02
N LYS A 157 -22.45 -11.33 -10.12
CA LYS A 157 -21.90 -12.60 -9.60
C LYS A 157 -20.78 -13.12 -10.49
N LYS A 158 -20.86 -12.97 -11.82
CA LYS A 158 -19.78 -13.33 -12.76
C LYS A 158 -18.57 -12.39 -12.64
N GLU A 159 -18.77 -11.07 -12.54
CA GLU A 159 -17.66 -10.12 -12.32
C GLU A 159 -16.96 -10.32 -10.98
N LYS A 160 -17.71 -10.54 -9.88
CA LYS A 160 -17.10 -10.82 -8.56
C LYS A 160 -16.32 -12.15 -8.51
N LYS A 161 -16.75 -13.19 -9.24
CA LYS A 161 -16.00 -14.46 -9.33
C LYS A 161 -14.72 -14.30 -10.17
N LYS A 162 -14.76 -13.55 -11.28
CA LYS A 162 -13.57 -13.24 -12.10
C LYS A 162 -12.54 -12.39 -11.34
N SER A 163 -12.97 -11.37 -10.58
CA SER A 163 -12.05 -10.53 -9.79
C SER A 163 -11.38 -11.30 -8.65
N LYS A 164 -12.10 -12.18 -7.93
CA LYS A 164 -11.52 -13.00 -6.87
C LYS A 164 -10.45 -13.98 -7.38
N ASN A 165 -10.64 -14.53 -8.58
CA ASN A 165 -9.67 -15.44 -9.18
C ASN A 165 -8.37 -14.70 -9.58
N LYS A 166 -8.50 -13.47 -10.12
CA LYS A 166 -7.34 -12.62 -10.44
C LYS A 166 -6.53 -12.24 -9.20
N ASP A 167 -7.21 -11.84 -8.11
CA ASP A 167 -6.55 -11.48 -6.86
C ASP A 167 -5.78 -12.64 -6.25
N SER A 168 -6.34 -13.85 -6.32
CA SER A 168 -5.70 -15.07 -5.83
C SER A 168 -4.39 -15.34 -6.58
N LYS A 169 -4.41 -15.25 -7.92
CA LYS A 169 -3.22 -15.47 -8.76
C LYS A 169 -2.13 -14.43 -8.50
N GLN A 170 -2.49 -13.15 -8.40
CA GLN A 170 -1.52 -12.10 -8.08
C GLN A 170 -0.88 -12.33 -6.70
N TRP A 171 -1.66 -12.78 -5.73
CA TRP A 171 -1.12 -13.08 -4.41
C TRP A 171 -0.23 -14.31 -4.38
N GLU A 172 -0.60 -15.36 -5.12
CA GLU A 172 0.22 -16.56 -5.27
C GLU A 172 1.58 -16.24 -5.91
N GLU A 173 1.61 -15.38 -6.92
CA GLU A 173 2.84 -14.87 -7.53
C GLU A 173 3.72 -14.13 -6.51
N ILE A 174 3.14 -13.21 -5.72
CA ILE A 174 3.85 -12.50 -4.65
C ILE A 174 4.38 -13.48 -3.59
N THR A 175 3.59 -14.47 -3.17
CA THR A 175 4.02 -15.48 -2.21
C THR A 175 5.18 -16.32 -2.74
N ASN A 176 5.15 -16.71 -4.02
CA ASN A 176 6.25 -17.44 -4.66
C ASN A 176 7.53 -16.58 -4.73
N GLN A 177 7.41 -15.29 -5.05
CA GLN A 177 8.56 -14.37 -5.03
C GLN A 177 9.14 -14.20 -3.61
N ILE A 178 8.31 -14.16 -2.57
CA ILE A 178 8.78 -14.10 -1.17
C ILE A 178 9.50 -15.41 -0.79
N LYS A 179 9.02 -16.56 -1.25
CA LYS A 179 9.72 -17.84 -1.05
C LYS A 179 11.09 -17.84 -1.74
N GLU A 180 11.14 -17.42 -3.00
CA GLU A 180 12.40 -17.26 -3.73
C GLU A 180 13.36 -16.28 -3.04
N LEU A 181 12.81 -15.26 -2.38
CA LEU A 181 13.58 -14.29 -1.61
C LEU A 181 14.29 -14.93 -0.40
N HIS A 182 13.65 -15.88 0.29
CA HIS A 182 14.29 -16.70 1.34
C HIS A 182 15.45 -17.53 0.79
N ASP A 183 15.25 -18.22 -0.33
CA ASP A 183 16.30 -19.03 -0.96
C ASP A 183 17.52 -18.17 -1.34
N LYS A 184 17.27 -17.00 -1.94
CA LYS A 184 18.32 -16.04 -2.30
C LYS A 184 19.00 -15.43 -1.09
N TRP A 185 18.25 -15.13 -0.03
CA TRP A 185 18.79 -14.61 1.23
C TRP A 185 19.72 -15.63 1.87
N ASN A 186 19.27 -16.88 2.04
CA ASN A 186 20.08 -17.97 2.60
C ASN A 186 21.37 -18.22 1.79
N SER A 187 21.28 -18.17 0.45
CA SER A 187 22.46 -18.26 -0.41
C SER A 187 23.45 -17.10 -0.24
N TYR A 188 22.98 -15.91 0.12
CA TYR A 188 23.85 -14.76 0.42
C TYR A 188 24.44 -14.88 1.81
N GLU A 189 23.60 -15.12 2.81
CA GLU A 189 23.95 -15.22 4.22
C GLU A 189 25.07 -16.24 4.48
N SER A 190 24.91 -17.46 3.97
CA SER A 190 25.90 -18.55 4.11
C SER A 190 27.31 -18.22 3.59
N LYS A 191 27.45 -17.20 2.74
CA LYS A 191 28.71 -16.78 2.12
C LYS A 191 29.14 -15.37 2.55
N SER A 192 28.35 -14.72 3.40
CA SER A 192 28.55 -13.33 3.79
C SER A 192 29.58 -13.23 4.93
N SER A 193 30.41 -12.20 4.90
CA SER A 193 31.29 -11.85 6.02
C SER A 193 30.70 -10.78 6.95
N VAL A 194 29.41 -10.48 6.80
CA VAL A 194 28.68 -9.53 7.65
C VAL A 194 28.45 -10.16 9.03
N ALA A 195 28.49 -9.35 10.08
CA ALA A 195 28.22 -9.82 11.45
C ALA A 195 26.83 -10.48 11.54
N SER A 196 26.76 -11.63 12.22
CA SER A 196 25.54 -12.42 12.37
C SER A 196 24.37 -11.60 12.91
N GLU A 197 24.60 -10.73 13.88
CA GLU A 197 23.54 -9.88 14.43
C GLU A 197 22.86 -8.99 13.38
N LYS A 198 23.62 -8.44 12.42
CA LYS A 198 23.06 -7.67 11.31
C LYS A 198 22.31 -8.55 10.31
N LEU A 199 22.76 -9.79 10.10
CA LEU A 199 22.09 -10.75 9.22
C LEU A 199 20.75 -11.20 9.83
N ASN A 200 20.75 -11.54 11.12
CA ASN A 200 19.55 -11.91 11.87
C ASN A 200 18.49 -10.81 11.87
N GLN A 201 18.90 -9.54 12.01
CA GLN A 201 17.96 -8.40 11.93
C GLN A 201 17.27 -8.31 10.56
N ILE A 202 17.97 -8.68 9.49
CA ILE A 202 17.42 -8.64 8.12
C ILE A 202 16.52 -9.85 7.88
N GLU A 203 16.94 -11.03 8.32
CA GLU A 203 16.13 -12.25 8.28
C GLU A 203 14.80 -12.05 9.03
N GLU A 204 14.83 -11.41 10.20
CA GLU A 204 13.62 -11.08 10.95
C GLU A 204 12.66 -10.18 10.14
N LYS A 205 13.18 -9.23 9.37
CA LYS A 205 12.34 -8.42 8.45
C LYS A 205 11.75 -9.24 7.30
N LEU A 206 12.47 -10.24 6.79
CA LEU A 206 11.96 -11.16 5.78
C LEU A 206 10.87 -12.08 6.35
N ASN A 207 11.05 -12.55 7.58
CA ASN A 207 10.05 -13.34 8.32
C ASN A 207 8.77 -12.52 8.54
N GLN A 208 8.90 -11.27 8.98
CA GLN A 208 7.77 -10.34 9.14
C GLN A 208 7.04 -10.08 7.82
N LEU A 209 7.77 -9.93 6.71
CA LEU A 209 7.18 -9.84 5.37
C LEU A 209 6.38 -11.10 5.01
N THR A 210 6.93 -12.27 5.33
CA THR A 210 6.28 -13.57 5.05
C THR A 210 4.98 -13.71 5.83
N GLU A 211 5.02 -13.42 7.13
CA GLU A 211 3.85 -13.51 8.00
C GLU A 211 2.72 -12.57 7.53
N ILE A 212 3.04 -11.29 7.29
CA ILE A 212 2.05 -10.30 6.88
C ILE A 212 1.50 -10.60 5.47
N ALA A 213 2.32 -11.18 4.59
CA ALA A 213 1.89 -11.63 3.28
C ALA A 213 0.93 -12.83 3.37
N ASN A 214 1.18 -13.78 4.27
CA ASN A 214 0.26 -14.90 4.51
C ASN A 214 -1.10 -14.44 5.03
N GLN A 215 -1.13 -13.35 5.82
CA GLN A 215 -2.37 -12.72 6.29
C GLN A 215 -3.12 -11.93 5.19
N LYS A 216 -2.60 -11.88 3.96
CA LYS A 216 -3.17 -11.13 2.82
C LYS A 216 -3.37 -9.63 3.08
N LYS A 217 -2.57 -9.05 3.96
CA LYS A 217 -2.64 -7.63 4.34
C LYS A 217 -1.79 -6.79 3.38
N LEU A 218 -2.37 -6.41 2.24
CA LEU A 218 -1.67 -5.72 1.13
C LEU A 218 -0.80 -4.53 1.56
N LEU A 219 -1.35 -3.57 2.30
CA LEU A 219 -0.56 -2.41 2.77
C LEU A 219 0.50 -2.79 3.80
N GLY A 220 0.24 -3.80 4.63
CA GLY A 220 1.21 -4.33 5.58
C GLY A 220 2.38 -5.04 4.90
N ALA A 221 2.09 -5.88 3.90
CA ALA A 221 3.11 -6.53 3.08
C ALA A 221 3.97 -5.52 2.32
N LEU A 222 3.34 -4.50 1.74
CA LEU A 222 4.04 -3.43 1.05
C LEU A 222 4.94 -2.62 2.00
N TRP A 223 4.46 -2.31 3.22
CA TRP A 223 5.27 -1.70 4.27
C TRP A 223 6.48 -2.57 4.65
N GLN A 224 6.25 -3.85 4.98
CA GLN A 224 7.33 -4.75 5.39
C GLN A 224 8.34 -5.03 4.28
N ALA A 225 7.89 -5.15 3.03
CA ALA A 225 8.80 -5.31 1.89
C ALA A 225 9.74 -4.11 1.75
N ASN A 226 9.24 -2.90 2.00
CA ASN A 226 10.06 -1.70 1.99
C ASN A 226 10.97 -1.57 3.22
N GLN A 227 10.53 -2.04 4.40
CA GLN A 227 11.40 -2.14 5.58
C GLN A 227 12.54 -3.13 5.34
N PHE A 228 12.26 -4.30 4.75
CA PHE A 228 13.27 -5.24 4.32
C PHE A 228 14.25 -4.61 3.31
N SER A 229 13.73 -3.92 2.29
CA SER A 229 14.56 -3.19 1.31
C SER A 229 15.45 -2.11 1.95
N LEU A 230 14.94 -1.36 2.94
CA LEU A 230 15.75 -0.39 3.68
C LEU A 230 16.90 -1.05 4.44
N ASN A 231 16.67 -2.20 5.08
CA ASN A 231 17.73 -2.91 5.79
C ASN A 231 18.78 -3.50 4.82
N LEU A 232 18.37 -3.98 3.64
CA LEU A 232 19.30 -4.32 2.57
C LEU A 232 20.09 -3.08 2.11
N ALA A 233 19.44 -1.92 1.99
CA ALA A 233 20.12 -0.67 1.62
C ALA A 233 21.22 -0.30 2.62
N ASN A 234 21.00 -0.55 3.92
CA ASN A 234 22.01 -0.34 4.97
C ASN A 234 23.22 -1.28 4.81
N LEU A 235 23.02 -2.51 4.33
CA LEU A 235 24.14 -3.43 4.07
C LEU A 235 25.07 -2.97 2.95
N TYR A 236 24.60 -2.15 2.01
CA TYR A 236 25.44 -1.63 0.94
C TYR A 236 26.62 -0.80 1.43
N GLU A 237 26.60 -0.28 2.66
CA GLU A 237 27.76 0.39 3.26
C GLU A 237 29.03 -0.48 3.16
N LYS A 238 28.88 -1.82 3.22
CA LYS A 238 30.00 -2.78 3.10
C LYS A 238 30.53 -2.96 1.69
N TYR A 239 29.78 -2.58 0.67
CA TYR A 239 30.08 -2.92 -0.73
C TYR A 239 30.14 -1.70 -1.65
N ASN A 240 29.13 -0.85 -1.58
CA ASN A 240 29.00 0.35 -2.40
C ASN A 240 28.08 1.34 -1.69
N ASP A 241 28.69 2.13 -0.82
CA ASP A 241 28.06 3.16 0.00
C ASP A 241 27.23 4.17 -0.84
N LYS A 242 27.71 4.60 -2.01
CA LYS A 242 26.93 5.47 -2.91
C LYS A 242 25.65 4.80 -3.41
N LYS A 243 25.68 3.48 -3.66
CA LYS A 243 24.49 2.71 -4.05
C LYS A 243 23.55 2.51 -2.87
N GLY A 244 24.10 2.28 -1.67
CA GLY A 244 23.35 2.19 -0.42
C GLY A 244 22.54 3.46 -0.12
N LEU A 245 23.20 4.62 -0.13
CA LEU A 245 22.54 5.93 0.05
C LEU A 245 21.37 6.13 -0.92
N LYS A 246 21.56 5.81 -2.21
CA LYS A 246 20.47 5.92 -3.20
C LYS A 246 19.28 5.02 -2.84
N GLN A 247 19.54 3.79 -2.40
CA GLN A 247 18.48 2.88 -2.00
C GLN A 247 17.78 3.33 -0.71
N GLN A 248 18.52 3.83 0.28
CA GLN A 248 17.93 4.41 1.49
C GLN A 248 17.02 5.60 1.15
N ILE A 249 17.44 6.48 0.22
CA ILE A 249 16.59 7.59 -0.25
C ILE A 249 15.30 7.06 -0.89
N VAL A 250 15.39 6.03 -1.74
CA VAL A 250 14.20 5.41 -2.37
C VAL A 250 13.28 4.80 -1.30
N SER A 251 13.82 4.04 -0.36
CA SER A 251 13.04 3.34 0.66
C SER A 251 12.34 4.32 1.62
N ASN A 252 13.02 5.37 2.10
CA ASN A 252 12.40 6.41 2.92
C ASN A 252 11.33 7.20 2.15
N THR A 253 11.56 7.46 0.86
CA THR A 253 10.54 8.10 0.01
C THR A 253 9.30 7.22 -0.13
N ARG A 254 9.47 5.91 -0.32
CA ARG A 254 8.36 4.94 -0.32
C ARG A 254 7.61 4.91 1.01
N GLN A 255 8.30 4.95 2.15
CA GLN A 255 7.63 5.01 3.46
C GLN A 255 6.66 6.19 3.55
N ILE A 256 7.07 7.39 3.13
CA ILE A 256 6.20 8.57 3.09
C ILE A 256 4.95 8.32 2.22
N ILE A 257 5.12 7.71 1.04
CA ILE A 257 4.02 7.37 0.13
C ILE A 257 3.06 6.37 0.82
N TYR A 258 3.59 5.37 1.50
CA TYR A 258 2.80 4.31 2.12
C TYR A 258 2.06 4.81 3.37
N LEU A 259 2.69 5.64 4.19
CA LEU A 259 2.03 6.37 5.29
C LEU A 259 0.91 7.27 4.76
N THR A 260 1.07 7.81 3.55
CA THR A 260 0.01 8.57 2.87
C THR A 260 -1.16 7.69 2.43
N TRP A 261 -0.91 6.43 2.10
CA TRP A 261 -1.94 5.44 1.76
C TRP A 261 -2.68 4.91 2.99
N LEU A 262 -1.96 4.69 4.10
CA LEU A 262 -2.53 4.27 5.38
C LEU A 262 -3.40 5.36 6.05
N GLY A 263 -3.22 6.62 5.65
CA GLY A 263 -3.89 7.75 6.29
C GLY A 263 -3.20 8.24 7.56
N ASN A 264 -1.98 7.76 7.82
CA ASN A 264 -1.20 7.94 9.04
C ASN A 264 -0.50 9.30 9.18
N ASP A 265 0.11 9.42 10.36
CA ASP A 265 0.72 10.55 11.05
C ASP A 265 1.59 11.47 10.18
N LYS A 266 1.37 12.78 10.34
CA LYS A 266 2.19 13.83 9.73
C LYS A 266 3.60 13.82 10.35
N ALA A 267 3.73 13.53 11.65
CA ALA A 267 5.00 13.51 12.35
C ALA A 267 5.95 12.45 11.76
N GLU A 268 5.48 11.23 11.57
CA GLU A 268 6.28 10.14 11.00
C GLU A 268 6.75 10.43 9.56
N LYS A 269 5.90 11.08 8.75
CA LYS A 269 6.29 11.55 7.41
C LYS A 269 7.36 12.64 7.46
N LEU A 270 7.29 13.53 8.46
CA LEU A 270 8.28 14.60 8.63
C LEU A 270 9.61 14.05 9.14
N SER A 271 9.60 13.05 10.03
CA SER A 271 10.82 12.33 10.43
C SER A 271 11.50 11.66 9.22
N ASN A 272 10.72 11.00 8.35
CA ASN A 272 11.26 10.46 7.10
C ASN A 272 11.82 11.55 6.17
N ILE A 273 11.27 12.77 6.17
CA ILE A 273 11.82 13.90 5.42
C ILE A 273 13.18 14.33 5.96
N GLU A 274 13.35 14.38 7.28
CA GLU A 274 14.63 14.73 7.91
C GLU A 274 15.71 13.74 7.51
N GLN A 275 15.41 12.44 7.59
CA GLN A 275 16.31 11.38 7.10
C GLN A 275 16.63 11.54 5.62
N LEU A 276 15.66 11.88 4.77
CA LEU A 276 15.91 12.14 3.35
C LEU A 276 16.86 13.33 3.13
N GLN A 277 16.75 14.39 3.94
CA GLN A 277 17.62 15.57 3.83
C GLN A 277 19.06 15.24 4.20
N GLU A 278 19.26 14.44 5.25
CA GLU A 278 20.58 13.93 5.66
C GLU A 278 21.19 13.05 4.57
N LEU A 279 20.46 12.03 4.11
CA LEU A 279 20.92 11.09 3.07
C LEU A 279 21.28 11.79 1.76
N VAL A 280 20.50 12.80 1.34
CA VAL A 280 20.80 13.60 0.15
C VAL A 280 22.07 14.44 0.36
N SER A 281 22.28 14.97 1.56
CA SER A 281 23.49 15.72 1.91
C SER A 281 24.73 14.84 1.88
N ASP A 282 24.66 13.63 2.45
CA ASP A 282 25.73 12.64 2.39
C ASP A 282 26.04 12.23 0.95
N LEU A 283 25.01 12.00 0.15
CA LEU A 283 25.18 11.64 -1.25
C LEU A 283 25.82 12.79 -2.05
N LYS A 284 25.53 14.05 -1.73
CA LYS A 284 26.21 15.24 -2.28
C LYS A 284 27.68 15.27 -1.89
N LEU A 285 28.00 15.08 -0.61
CA LEU A 285 29.38 15.06 -0.12
C LEU A 285 30.22 13.99 -0.83
N LYS A 286 29.67 12.78 -0.99
CA LYS A 286 30.35 11.67 -1.68
C LYS A 286 30.45 11.85 -3.20
N ASN A 287 29.72 12.79 -3.79
CA ASN A 287 29.78 13.12 -5.22
C ASN A 287 30.29 14.55 -5.51
N ARG A 288 30.93 15.22 -4.55
CA ARG A 288 31.38 16.62 -4.67
C ARG A 288 32.27 16.93 -5.87
N LYS A 289 33.00 15.93 -6.38
CA LYS A 289 33.91 16.06 -7.53
C LYS A 289 33.22 15.90 -8.90
N ASP A 290 31.97 15.43 -8.93
CA ASP A 290 31.23 15.15 -10.17
C ASP A 290 30.25 16.30 -10.48
N LYS A 291 30.65 17.23 -11.34
CA LYS A 291 29.86 18.43 -11.69
C LYS A 291 28.47 18.06 -12.25
N LYS A 292 28.38 17.06 -13.13
CA LYS A 292 27.11 16.60 -13.73
C LYS A 292 26.17 16.03 -12.66
N LYS A 293 26.69 15.24 -11.71
CA LYS A 293 25.88 14.73 -10.59
C LYS A 293 25.47 15.82 -9.60
N LYS A 294 26.28 16.87 -9.42
CA LYS A 294 25.96 17.97 -8.49
C LYS A 294 24.64 18.65 -8.84
N GLU A 295 24.39 18.92 -10.11
CA GLU A 295 23.13 19.50 -10.58
C GLU A 295 21.95 18.56 -10.37
N LYS A 296 22.09 17.29 -10.75
CA LYS A 296 21.06 16.26 -10.52
C LYS A 296 20.71 16.13 -9.04
N LEU A 297 21.70 16.20 -8.14
CA LEU A 297 21.50 16.15 -6.70
C LEU A 297 20.82 17.40 -6.14
N LYS A 298 21.10 18.59 -6.68
CA LYS A 298 20.35 19.81 -6.34
C LYS A 298 18.86 19.66 -6.68
N GLY A 299 18.57 19.09 -7.85
CA GLY A 299 17.19 18.81 -8.25
C GLY A 299 16.48 17.74 -7.40
N ILE A 300 17.21 16.84 -6.73
CA ILE A 300 16.64 15.90 -5.74
C ILE A 300 16.37 16.65 -4.43
N GLU A 301 17.30 17.48 -3.96
CA GLU A 301 17.15 18.29 -2.75
C GLU A 301 15.93 19.22 -2.83
N GLU A 302 15.75 19.90 -3.96
CA GLU A 302 14.58 20.74 -4.24
C GLU A 302 13.30 19.90 -4.19
N ALA A 303 13.28 18.72 -4.82
CA ALA A 303 12.13 17.82 -4.79
C ALA A 303 11.77 17.35 -3.36
N VAL A 304 12.76 17.14 -2.49
CA VAL A 304 12.54 16.81 -1.06
C VAL A 304 11.90 17.98 -0.31
N LYS A 305 12.37 19.22 -0.51
CA LYS A 305 11.75 20.44 0.06
C LYS A 305 10.29 20.56 -0.39
N ASP A 306 10.07 20.32 -1.67
CA ASP A 306 8.77 20.33 -2.31
C ASP A 306 7.80 19.28 -1.76
N LEU A 307 8.31 18.09 -1.44
CA LEU A 307 7.56 17.02 -0.78
C LEU A 307 7.20 17.42 0.66
N LYS A 308 8.13 18.02 1.42
CA LYS A 308 7.88 18.56 2.77
C LYS A 308 6.72 19.55 2.78
N ILE A 309 6.69 20.48 1.81
CA ILE A 309 5.60 21.44 1.64
C ILE A 309 4.26 20.71 1.38
N ALA A 310 4.25 19.68 0.53
CA ALA A 310 3.03 18.92 0.24
C ALA A 310 2.50 18.14 1.46
N ILE A 311 3.41 17.58 2.28
CA ILE A 311 3.07 16.95 3.56
C ILE A 311 2.46 17.97 4.51
N ASN A 312 3.08 19.14 4.66
CA ASN A 312 2.59 20.20 5.54
C ASN A 312 1.20 20.72 5.15
N LYS A 313 0.92 20.79 3.85
CA LYS A 313 -0.39 21.17 3.29
C LYS A 313 -1.41 20.03 3.25
N GLY A 314 -1.07 18.82 3.71
CA GLY A 314 -1.97 17.66 3.73
C GLY A 314 -2.41 17.16 2.35
N ARG A 315 -1.70 17.51 1.27
CA ARG A 315 -2.14 17.24 -0.11
C ARG A 315 -1.76 15.82 -0.56
N LYS A 316 -2.54 14.82 -0.13
CA LYS A 316 -2.25 13.38 -0.31
C LYS A 316 -1.83 12.97 -1.73
N GLU A 317 -2.51 13.43 -2.78
CA GLU A 317 -2.12 13.06 -4.15
C GLU A 317 -0.83 13.78 -4.60
N VAL A 318 -0.62 15.02 -4.16
CA VAL A 318 0.63 15.77 -4.44
C VAL A 318 1.82 15.10 -3.75
N ILE A 319 1.65 14.60 -2.52
CA ILE A 319 2.69 13.85 -1.80
C ILE A 319 3.14 12.64 -2.63
N LYS A 320 2.20 11.88 -3.20
CA LYS A 320 2.52 10.69 -4.02
C LYS A 320 3.28 11.06 -5.29
N VAL A 321 2.82 12.09 -5.99
CA VAL A 321 3.47 12.56 -7.23
C VAL A 321 4.89 13.04 -6.94
N LYS A 322 5.08 13.86 -5.91
CA LYS A 322 6.39 14.38 -5.54
C LYS A 322 7.33 13.30 -5.00
N GLY A 323 6.80 12.33 -4.25
CA GLY A 323 7.55 11.15 -3.82
C GLY A 323 8.06 10.33 -5.01
N ASN A 324 7.19 10.00 -5.97
CA ASN A 324 7.60 9.27 -7.17
C ASN A 324 8.66 10.04 -8.00
N LEU A 325 8.53 11.36 -8.10
CA LEU A 325 9.51 12.20 -8.78
C LEU A 325 10.92 12.09 -8.15
N ILE A 326 11.00 12.03 -6.82
CA ILE A 326 12.28 11.81 -6.11
C ILE A 326 12.85 10.44 -6.47
N ILE A 327 12.04 9.38 -6.40
CA ILE A 327 12.47 8.01 -6.74
C ILE A 327 13.03 7.96 -8.17
N ASP A 328 12.34 8.57 -9.14
CA ASP A 328 12.76 8.60 -10.53
C ASP A 328 14.07 9.37 -10.73
N LYS A 329 14.22 10.53 -10.10
CA LYS A 329 15.46 11.32 -10.14
C LYS A 329 16.64 10.54 -9.56
N VAL A 330 16.44 9.83 -8.44
CA VAL A 330 17.49 9.03 -7.79
C VAL A 330 17.91 7.85 -8.66
N LYS A 331 16.95 7.13 -9.26
CA LYS A 331 17.23 6.03 -10.20
C LYS A 331 18.06 6.49 -11.40
N LYS A 332 17.74 7.67 -11.96
CA LYS A 332 18.49 8.29 -13.09
C LYS A 332 19.88 8.78 -12.72
N LEU A 333 20.23 8.90 -11.43
CA LEU A 333 21.53 9.39 -10.97
C LEU A 333 22.68 8.38 -11.18
N GLY A 334 22.38 7.15 -11.61
CA GLY A 334 23.36 6.09 -11.89
C GLY A 334 23.32 5.52 -13.31
N ALA A 335 22.36 5.93 -14.14
CA ALA A 335 22.35 5.55 -15.55
C ALA A 335 23.47 6.31 -16.27
N LYS A 336 24.30 5.59 -17.05
CA LYS A 336 25.11 6.25 -18.07
C LYS A 336 24.12 6.86 -19.07
N GLU A 337 24.24 8.16 -19.31
CA GLU A 337 23.53 8.83 -20.41
C GLU A 337 24.15 8.43 -21.74
#